data_AF-A0A935JT65-F1
#
_entry.id   AF-A0A935JT65-F1
#
_cell.length_a   1.000
_cell.length_b   1.000
_cell.length_c   1.000
_cell.angle_alpha   90.00
_cell.angle_beta   90.00
_cell.angle_gamma   90.00
#
_symmetry.space_group_name_H-M   'P 1'
#
loop_
_entity.id
_entity.type
_entity.pdbx_description
1 polymer ?
#
loop_
_entity_poly.entity_id
_entity_poly.type
_entity_poly.pdbx_seq_one_letter_code
_entity_poly.pdbx_strand_id
1 'polypeptide(L)'
;MTIRDEWTYHRAKKYDKHRVRWHFVTRYFEIEAGNEPRELYFRNDDETEFGMIRFEQIKDFPYRDWEFLMNKILNNIPFRRSLLDEETRGVWKKNWK
;
A
#
# COMPACT_ATOMS: atom_id res chain seq x y z
N MET A 1 -9.61 -10.16 -17.47
CA MET A 1 -10.86 -9.69 -16.84
C MET A 1 -10.74 -10.06 -15.38
N THR A 2 -10.81 -9.10 -14.46
CA THR A 2 -10.62 -9.38 -13.03
C THR A 2 -11.89 -10.00 -12.46
N ILE A 3 -11.77 -11.14 -11.79
CA ILE A 3 -12.90 -11.87 -11.18
C ILE A 3 -13.40 -11.14 -9.93
N ARG A 4 -12.48 -10.56 -9.16
CA ARG A 4 -12.75 -9.77 -7.94
C ARG A 4 -11.76 -8.62 -7.83
N ASP A 5 -12.20 -7.43 -7.44
CA ASP A 5 -11.32 -6.26 -7.21
C ASP A 5 -11.84 -5.46 -6.01
N GLU A 6 -11.12 -5.54 -4.89
CA GLU A 6 -11.47 -4.92 -3.62
C GLU A 6 -10.41 -3.92 -3.19
N TRP A 7 -10.85 -2.70 -2.89
CA TRP A 7 -9.99 -1.62 -2.41
C TRP A 7 -10.37 -1.27 -0.97
N THR A 8 -9.37 -1.15 -0.09
CA THR A 8 -9.56 -0.80 1.32
C THR A 8 -8.66 0.35 1.72
N TYR A 9 -9.26 1.46 2.14
CA TYR A 9 -8.54 2.58 2.75
C TYR A 9 -8.37 2.38 4.25
N HIS A 10 -7.13 2.42 4.74
CA HIS A 10 -6.82 2.22 6.15
C HIS A 10 -7.00 3.53 6.93
N ARG A 11 -8.13 3.65 7.63
CA ARG A 11 -8.53 4.89 8.34
C ARG A 11 -7.70 5.24 9.58
N ALA A 12 -6.99 4.27 10.16
CA ALA A 12 -6.17 4.51 11.34
C ALA A 12 -5.08 5.54 11.01
N LYS A 13 -4.95 6.57 11.84
CA LYS A 13 -3.90 7.58 11.65
C LYS A 13 -2.53 6.93 11.86
N LYS A 14 -1.64 7.07 10.87
CA LYS A 14 -0.27 6.56 10.89
C LYS A 14 0.70 7.71 10.76
N TYR A 15 1.73 7.70 11.60
CA TYR A 15 2.77 8.73 11.63
C TYR A 15 4.13 8.06 11.59
N ASP A 16 5.08 8.68 10.87
CA ASP A 16 6.47 8.27 10.96
C ASP A 16 7.19 8.96 12.13
N LYS A 17 8.47 8.65 12.31
CA LYS A 17 9.30 9.22 13.38
C LYS A 17 9.45 10.75 13.33
N HIS A 18 9.18 11.37 12.18
CA HIS A 18 9.21 12.82 11.98
C HIS A 18 7.83 13.46 12.18
N ARG A 19 6.84 12.70 12.67
CA ARG A 19 5.43 13.12 12.82
C ARG A 19 4.75 13.49 11.50
N VAL A 20 5.30 13.06 10.37
CA VAL A 20 4.60 13.16 9.08
C VAL A 20 3.50 12.11 9.08
N ARG A 21 2.28 12.50 8.70
CA ARG A 21 1.16 11.58 8.56
C ARG A 21 1.27 10.85 7.21
N TRP A 22 0.94 9.57 7.22
CA TRP A 22 0.92 8.72 6.05
C TRP A 22 -0.44 8.06 5.87
N HIS A 23 -0.80 7.84 4.61
CA HIS A 23 -2.04 7.22 4.18
C HIS A 23 -1.72 5.88 3.50
N PHE A 24 -2.62 4.92 3.67
CA PHE A 24 -2.44 3.57 3.13
C PHE A 24 -3.74 3.06 2.51
N VAL A 25 -3.61 2.41 1.35
CA VAL A 25 -4.69 1.74 0.64
C VAL A 25 -4.22 0.34 0.25
N THR A 26 -4.98 -0.69 0.57
CA THR A 26 -4.76 -2.04 0.04
C THR A 26 -5.69 -2.31 -1.13
N ARG A 27 -5.21 -3.11 -2.07
CA ARG A 27 -6.01 -3.67 -3.15
C ARG A 27 -5.80 -5.18 -3.19
N TYR A 28 -6.90 -5.91 -3.28
CA TYR A 28 -6.93 -7.35 -3.47
C TYR A 28 -7.69 -7.62 -4.75
N PHE A 29 -7.10 -8.36 -5.66
CA PHE A 29 -7.79 -8.71 -6.88
C PHE A 29 -7.41 -10.09 -7.38
N GLU A 30 -8.33 -10.71 -8.09
CA GLU A 30 -8.18 -12.05 -8.66
C GLU A 30 -8.24 -11.96 -10.18
N ILE A 31 -7.16 -12.37 -10.87
CA ILE A 31 -7.08 -12.32 -12.34
C ILE A 31 -7.68 -13.60 -12.93
N GLU A 32 -7.36 -14.74 -12.32
CA GLU A 32 -7.79 -16.09 -12.65
C GLU A 32 -7.72 -16.94 -11.36
N ALA A 33 -8.37 -18.11 -11.34
CA ALA A 33 -8.46 -18.95 -10.15
C ALA A 33 -7.07 -19.29 -9.59
N GLY A 34 -6.78 -18.83 -8.37
CA GLY A 34 -5.48 -19.03 -7.70
C GLY A 34 -4.42 -17.98 -8.04
N ASN A 35 -4.73 -16.98 -8.86
CA ASN A 35 -3.88 -15.82 -9.13
C ASN A 35 -4.46 -14.58 -8.44
N GLU A 36 -4.05 -14.40 -7.19
CA GLU A 36 -4.58 -13.38 -6.27
C GLU A 36 -3.48 -12.37 -5.86
N PRO A 37 -3.12 -11.41 -6.72
CA PRO A 37 -2.19 -10.36 -6.34
C PRO A 37 -2.72 -9.49 -5.19
N ARG A 38 -1.76 -8.98 -4.42
CA ARG A 38 -1.99 -8.09 -3.29
C ARG A 38 -1.12 -6.86 -3.39
N GLU A 39 -1.75 -5.70 -3.34
CA GLU A 39 -1.06 -4.41 -3.44
C GLU A 39 -1.31 -3.58 -2.19
N LEU A 40 -0.28 -2.87 -1.73
CA LEU A 40 -0.39 -1.80 -0.74
C LEU A 40 0.22 -0.55 -1.33
N TYR A 41 -0.61 0.48 -1.44
CA TYR A 41 -0.23 1.82 -1.84
C TYR A 41 -0.11 2.71 -0.62
N PHE A 42 0.81 3.66 -0.65
CA PHE A 42 0.97 4.64 0.40
C PHE A 42 1.39 6.01 -0.13
N ARG A 43 1.05 7.05 0.63
CA ARG A 43 1.51 8.43 0.40
C ARG A 43 1.65 9.20 1.70
N ASN A 44 2.45 10.26 1.72
CA ASN A 44 2.43 11.24 2.79
C ASN A 44 1.26 12.22 2.65
N ASP A 45 0.93 12.90 3.76
CA ASP A 45 -0.22 13.82 3.89
C ASP A 45 -0.06 15.09 3.03
N ASP A 46 1.17 15.53 2.77
CA ASP A 46 1.52 16.63 1.86
C ASP A 46 1.57 16.22 0.38
N GLU A 47 1.31 14.95 0.07
CA GLU A 47 1.21 14.43 -1.29
C GLU A 47 2.48 14.63 -2.14
N THR A 48 3.66 14.57 -1.52
CA THR A 48 4.97 14.70 -2.19
C THR A 48 5.67 13.36 -2.41
N GLU A 49 5.38 12.35 -1.58
CA GLU A 49 5.93 11.00 -1.67
C GLU A 49 4.80 10.00 -1.90
N PHE A 50 4.95 9.14 -2.91
CA PHE A 50 4.02 8.07 -3.26
C PHE A 50 4.79 6.78 -3.43
N GLY A 51 4.20 5.66 -3.02
CA GLY A 51 4.82 4.36 -3.19
C GLY A 51 3.85 3.21 -3.15
N MET A 52 4.39 2.04 -3.46
CA MET A 52 3.64 0.82 -3.66
C MET A 52 4.52 -0.39 -3.35
N ILE A 53 3.88 -1.43 -2.83
CA ILE A 53 4.43 -2.78 -2.81
C ILE A 53 3.37 -3.76 -3.32
N ARG A 54 3.80 -4.69 -4.15
CA ARG A 54 2.96 -5.71 -4.79
C ARG A 54 3.52 -7.10 -4.54
N PHE A 55 2.62 -8.04 -4.31
CA PHE A 55 2.89 -9.48 -4.27
C PHE A 55 2.03 -10.13 -5.35
N GLU A 56 2.64 -10.91 -6.24
CA GLU A 56 1.91 -11.57 -7.33
C GLU A 56 1.00 -12.70 -6.82
N GLN A 57 1.36 -13.29 -5.68
CA GLN A 57 0.61 -14.36 -5.05
C GLN A 57 0.50 -14.13 -3.54
N ILE A 58 -0.60 -14.61 -2.95
CA ILE A 58 -0.80 -14.57 -1.49
C ILE A 58 0.34 -15.25 -0.73
N LYS A 59 0.87 -16.37 -1.25
CA LYS A 59 1.98 -17.12 -0.65
C LYS A 59 3.29 -16.33 -0.61
N ASP A 60 3.43 -15.33 -1.47
CA ASP A 60 4.63 -14.50 -1.56
C ASP A 60 4.61 -13.38 -0.50
N PHE A 61 3.50 -13.17 0.21
CA PHE A 61 3.37 -12.19 1.28
C PHE A 61 4.13 -12.66 2.53
N PRO A 62 5.35 -12.17 2.81
CA PRO A 62 6.20 -12.72 3.86
C PRO A 62 5.93 -12.08 5.22
N TYR A 63 4.86 -11.28 5.32
CA TYR A 63 4.53 -10.48 6.50
C TYR A 63 3.37 -11.09 7.26
N ARG A 64 3.34 -10.84 8.57
CA ARG A 64 2.25 -11.32 9.43
C ARG A 64 0.89 -10.77 9.00
N ASP A 65 0.85 -9.47 8.74
CA ASP A 65 -0.35 -8.72 8.37
C ASP A 65 0.06 -7.38 7.73
N TRP A 66 -0.91 -6.66 7.17
CA TRP A 66 -0.67 -5.34 6.57
C TRP A 66 -0.24 -4.30 7.59
N GLU A 67 -0.72 -4.39 8.83
CA GLU A 67 -0.37 -3.45 9.90
C GLU A 67 1.13 -3.49 10.20
N PHE A 68 1.72 -4.68 10.25
CA PHE A 68 3.15 -4.90 10.38
C PHE A 68 3.92 -4.29 9.21
N LEU A 69 3.46 -4.49 7.98
CA LEU A 69 4.10 -3.93 6.79
C LEU A 69 4.03 -2.39 6.77
N MET A 70 2.87 -1.80 7.10
CA MET A 70 2.74 -0.35 7.25
C MET A 70 3.70 0.19 8.30
N ASN A 71 3.79 -0.46 9.47
CA ASN A 71 4.74 -0.07 10.51
C ASN A 71 6.20 -0.21 10.05
N LYS A 72 6.54 -1.23 9.26
CA LYS A 72 7.87 -1.37 8.66
C LYS A 72 8.17 -0.22 7.69
N ILE A 73 7.21 0.16 6.83
CA ILE A 73 7.33 1.30 5.91
C ILE A 73 7.58 2.60 6.70
N LEU A 74 6.84 2.84 7.78
CA LEU A 74 6.98 4.07 8.58
C LEU A 74 8.32 4.17 9.32
N ASN A 75 8.84 3.04 9.80
CA ASN A 75 10.00 3.03 10.69
C ASN A 75 11.33 2.75 9.98
N ASN A 76 11.31 2.20 8.75
CA ASN A 76 12.51 1.92 7.96
C ASN A 76 12.55 2.80 6.71
N ILE A 77 13.22 3.96 6.82
CA ILE A 77 13.34 4.93 5.72
C ILE A 77 13.98 4.33 4.47
N PRO A 78 15.11 3.60 4.53
CA PRO A 78 15.66 2.95 3.34
C PRO A 78 14.65 2.04 2.63
N PHE A 79 13.90 1.23 3.39
CA PHE A 79 12.87 0.36 2.85
C PHE A 79 11.71 1.15 2.24
N ARG A 80 11.24 2.22 2.89
CA ARG A 80 10.22 3.11 2.32
C ARG A 80 10.66 3.72 1.00
N ARG A 81 11.90 4.23 0.96
CA ARG A 81 12.48 4.85 -0.25
C ARG A 81 12.60 3.87 -1.41
N SER A 82 12.91 2.59 -1.15
CA SER A 82 12.94 1.57 -2.21
C SER A 82 11.58 1.22 -2.80
N LEU A 83 10.48 1.65 -2.16
CA LEU A 83 9.11 1.42 -2.60
C LEU A 83 8.46 2.66 -3.21
N LEU A 84 9.19 3.78 -3.30
CA LEU A 84 8.64 5.00 -3.90
C LEU A 84 8.47 4.82 -5.41
N ASP A 85 7.31 5.22 -5.88
CA ASP A 85 6.92 5.14 -7.28
C ASP A 85 5.91 6.26 -7.55
N GLU A 86 6.35 7.32 -8.24
CA GLU A 86 5.52 8.50 -8.53
C GLU A 86 4.33 8.17 -9.45
N GLU A 87 4.42 7.12 -10.27
CA GLU A 87 3.31 6.71 -11.16
C GLU A 87 2.06 6.31 -10.35
N THR A 88 2.26 5.88 -9.09
CA THR A 88 1.18 5.52 -8.18
C THR A 88 0.35 6.70 -7.69
N ARG A 89 0.77 7.95 -7.95
CA ARG A 89 -0.05 9.16 -7.70
C ARG A 89 -1.43 9.04 -8.34
N GLY A 90 -1.55 8.37 -9.49
CA GLY A 90 -2.82 8.13 -10.17
C GLY A 90 -3.87 7.37 -9.35
N VAL A 91 -3.44 6.49 -8.42
CA VAL A 91 -4.32 5.71 -7.55
C VAL A 91 -5.08 6.60 -6.56
N TRP A 92 -4.47 7.70 -6.16
CA TRP A 92 -4.99 8.63 -5.15
C TRP A 92 -6.01 9.64 -5.70
N LYS A 93 -6.34 9.56 -7.00
CA LYS A 93 -7.43 10.35 -7.61
C LYS A 93 -8.83 9.89 -7.19
N LYS A 94 -8.95 8.68 -6.63
CA LYS A 94 -10.20 8.20 -6.04
C LYS A 94 -10.45 8.95 -4.72
N ASN A 95 -11.68 9.40 -4.49
CA ASN A 95 -12.10 9.98 -3.22
C ASN A 95 -12.13 8.88 -2.13
N TRP A 96 -10.98 8.59 -1.53
CA TRP A 96 -10.84 7.69 -0.39
C TRP A 96 -11.44 8.40 0.86
N LYS A 97 -12.72 8.12 1.17
CA LYS A 97 -13.45 8.67 2.34
C LYS A 97 -13.29 7.82 3.61
#